data_AF-A0A9D5H740-F1
#
_entry.id   AF-A0A9D5H740-F1
#
_cell.length_a   1.000
_cell.length_b   1.000
_cell.length_c   1.000
_cell.angle_alpha   90.00
_cell.angle_beta   90.00
_cell.angle_gamma   90.00
#
_symmetry.space_group_name_H-M   'P 1'
#
loop_
_entity.id
_entity.type
_entity.pdbx_description
1 polymer ?
#
loop_
_entity_poly.entity_id
_entity_poly.type
_entity_poly.pdbx_seq_one_letter_code
_entity_poly.pdbx_strand_id
1 'polypeptide(L)'
;MSARHDSERRGLEIQVEPKGHMVPSDVRSIVALNLHNYGSGRNPWGRLKPNYLEKRGFVEAHADDGLLEIFGLKQGWHASFVMVELITAKHIAQAAAIKLEFRGGDWRRAFMQMDGEPWKQPMSKEFSTFVEIRRVPTQSLMINGE
;
A
#
# COMPACT_ATOMS: atom_id res chain seq x y z
N MET A 1 15.00 -0.38 30.99
CA MET A 1 13.80 -1.23 30.78
C MET A 1 13.91 -1.89 29.40
N SER A 2 13.41 -3.12 29.31
CA SER A 2 13.77 -4.21 28.37
C SER A 2 13.92 -3.87 26.88
N ALA A 3 15.11 -4.16 26.33
CA ALA A 3 15.40 -4.27 24.89
C ALA A 3 15.44 -5.75 24.43
N ARG A 4 14.64 -6.62 25.05
CA ARG A 4 14.54 -8.05 24.69
C ARG A 4 13.08 -8.38 24.46
N HIS A 5 12.59 -8.23 23.22
CA HIS A 5 11.41 -8.96 22.67
C HIS A 5 11.05 -8.67 21.19
N ASP A 6 11.90 -8.05 20.37
CA ASP A 6 11.48 -7.62 19.00
C ASP A 6 12.07 -8.47 17.84
N SER A 7 12.82 -9.53 18.14
CA SER A 7 13.54 -10.33 17.14
C SER A 7 12.67 -11.29 16.30
N GLU A 8 11.38 -11.43 16.60
CA GLU A 8 10.48 -12.39 15.91
C GLU A 8 9.56 -11.77 14.85
N ARG A 9 9.46 -10.44 14.75
CA ARG A 9 8.55 -9.77 13.82
C ARG A 9 9.25 -9.40 12.51
N ARG A 10 9.65 -10.40 11.72
CA ARG A 10 10.08 -10.17 10.33
C ARG A 10 8.84 -9.88 9.49
N GLY A 11 8.81 -8.77 8.77
CA GLY A 11 7.66 -8.42 7.95
C GLY A 11 7.55 -6.94 7.60
N LEU A 12 6.49 -6.62 6.87
CA LEU A 12 6.04 -5.27 6.60
C LEU A 12 4.75 -5.05 7.39
N GLU A 13 4.68 -3.94 8.12
CA GLU A 13 3.45 -3.50 8.76
C GLU A 13 3.01 -2.17 8.15
N ILE A 14 1.71 -2.01 7.93
CA ILE A 14 1.14 -0.77 7.41
C ILE A 14 0.30 -0.17 8.52
N GLN A 15 0.75 0.94 9.08
CA GLN A 15 -0.05 1.73 9.99
C GLN A 15 -0.91 2.68 9.15
N VAL A 16 -2.22 2.39 9.14
CA VAL A 16 -3.27 3.26 8.60
C VAL A 16 -4.10 3.73 9.79
N GLU A 17 -4.35 5.02 9.95
CA GLU A 17 -5.22 5.45 11.03
C GLU A 17 -6.69 5.06 10.74
N PRO A 18 -7.46 4.55 11.72
CA PRO A 18 -7.14 4.40 13.14
C PRO A 18 -6.56 3.02 13.53
N LYS A 19 -6.28 2.11 12.60
CA LYS A 19 -5.83 0.73 12.88
C LYS A 19 -4.58 0.32 12.10
N GLY A 20 -3.55 -0.12 12.82
CA GLY A 20 -2.45 -0.87 12.23
C GLY A 20 -2.95 -2.13 11.51
N HIS A 21 -2.55 -2.30 10.26
CA HIS A 21 -2.81 -3.49 9.47
C HIS A 21 -1.51 -4.27 9.29
N MET A 22 -1.48 -5.48 9.83
CA MET A 22 -0.45 -6.45 9.50
C MET A 22 -0.58 -6.84 8.02
N VAL A 23 0.51 -6.71 7.27
CA VAL A 23 0.53 -7.21 5.89
C VAL A 23 0.47 -8.74 5.93
N PRO A 24 -0.46 -9.36 5.19
CA PRO A 24 -0.52 -10.82 5.09
C PRO A 24 0.82 -11.41 4.65
N SER A 25 1.24 -12.52 5.25
CA SER A 25 2.56 -13.13 4.98
C SER A 25 2.77 -13.63 3.54
N ASP A 26 1.68 -13.80 2.78
CA ASP A 26 1.69 -14.19 1.37
C ASP A 26 1.82 -13.00 0.41
N VAL A 27 1.77 -11.76 0.91
CA VAL A 27 2.01 -10.54 0.13
C VAL A 27 3.51 -10.26 0.08
N ARG A 28 4.03 -9.99 -1.13
CA ARG A 28 5.46 -9.72 -1.37
C ARG A 28 5.73 -8.30 -1.85
N SER A 29 4.73 -7.61 -2.37
CA SER A 29 4.80 -6.18 -2.66
C SER A 29 3.51 -5.48 -2.31
N ILE A 30 3.66 -4.22 -1.89
CA ILE A 30 2.56 -3.30 -1.58
C ILE A 30 2.61 -2.17 -2.60
N VAL A 31 1.42 -1.77 -3.05
CA VAL A 31 1.21 -0.59 -3.86
C VAL A 31 0.28 0.34 -3.08
N ALA A 32 0.71 1.59 -2.90
CA ALA A 32 -0.13 2.69 -2.47
C ALA A 32 -0.41 3.56 -3.69
N LEU A 33 -1.68 3.76 -4.03
CA LEU A 33 -2.10 4.36 -5.28
C LEU A 33 -2.99 5.58 -5.01
N ASN A 34 -2.61 6.72 -5.59
CA ASN A 34 -3.37 7.98 -5.52
C ASN A 34 -4.34 8.18 -6.70
N LEU A 35 -4.44 7.17 -7.57
CA LEU A 35 -5.31 7.17 -8.74
C LEU A 35 -6.39 6.11 -8.57
N HIS A 36 -7.54 6.31 -9.22
CA HIS A 36 -8.65 5.35 -9.24
C HIS A 36 -8.34 4.09 -10.11
N ASN A 37 -7.23 4.09 -10.84
CA ASN A 37 -6.79 2.95 -11.64
C ASN A 37 -5.25 2.84 -11.67
N TYR A 38 -4.77 1.63 -11.95
CA TYR A 38 -3.36 1.26 -11.98
C TYR A 38 -2.98 0.72 -13.36
N GLY A 39 -1.80 1.06 -13.85
CA GLY A 39 -1.18 0.39 -15.00
C GLY A 39 -2.08 0.32 -16.25
N SER A 40 -2.16 1.43 -17.00
CA SER A 40 -2.95 1.53 -18.23
C SER A 40 -4.45 1.30 -18.02
N GLY A 41 -5.04 1.93 -16.99
CA GLY A 41 -6.49 2.00 -16.83
C GLY A 41 -7.14 0.86 -16.05
N ARG A 42 -6.36 -0.05 -15.45
CA ARG A 42 -6.89 -1.26 -14.82
C ARG A 42 -7.30 -1.01 -13.39
N ASN A 43 -8.26 -1.77 -12.90
CA ASN A 43 -8.62 -1.76 -11.49
C ASN A 43 -8.17 -3.07 -10.83
N PRO A 44 -7.01 -3.08 -10.12
CA PRO A 44 -6.44 -4.30 -9.56
C PRO A 44 -7.39 -5.03 -8.60
N TRP A 45 -8.27 -4.33 -7.91
CA TRP A 45 -9.24 -4.91 -6.98
C TRP A 45 -10.62 -5.15 -7.61
N GLY A 46 -10.78 -4.81 -8.89
CA GLY A 46 -12.03 -4.94 -9.63
C GLY A 46 -13.15 -4.07 -9.08
N ARG A 47 -14.39 -4.38 -9.49
CA ARG A 47 -15.59 -3.69 -9.00
C ARG A 47 -16.06 -4.35 -7.70
N LEU A 48 -15.74 -3.72 -6.58
CA LEU A 48 -16.19 -4.16 -5.28
C LEU A 48 -17.71 -3.96 -5.14
N LYS A 49 -18.41 -4.96 -4.62
CA LYS A 49 -19.85 -4.86 -4.37
C LYS A 49 -20.13 -3.84 -3.25
N PRO A 50 -21.25 -3.10 -3.28
CA PRO A 50 -21.60 -2.13 -2.23
C PRO A 50 -21.51 -2.70 -0.80
N ASN A 51 -22.07 -3.88 -0.56
CA ASN A 51 -22.01 -4.53 0.76
C ASN A 51 -20.58 -4.89 1.21
N TYR A 52 -19.66 -5.13 0.27
CA TYR A 52 -18.26 -5.37 0.59
C TYR A 52 -17.58 -4.07 1.01
N LEU A 53 -17.83 -2.98 0.29
CA LEU A 53 -17.32 -1.65 0.62
C LEU A 53 -17.77 -1.25 2.03
N GLU A 54 -19.08 -1.33 2.30
CA GLU A 54 -19.66 -1.02 3.61
C GLU A 54 -19.02 -1.85 4.73
N LYS A 55 -18.92 -3.18 4.54
CA LYS A 55 -18.30 -4.08 5.53
C LYS A 55 -16.84 -3.74 5.82
N ARG A 56 -16.11 -3.23 4.83
CA ARG A 56 -14.70 -2.85 4.95
C ARG A 56 -14.51 -1.40 5.40
N GLY A 57 -15.57 -0.59 5.40
CA GLY A 57 -15.48 0.85 5.55
C GLY A 57 -14.78 1.52 4.37
N PHE A 58 -14.86 0.91 3.18
CA PHE A 58 -14.27 1.45 1.97
C PHE A 58 -15.28 2.31 1.21
N VAL A 59 -14.76 3.26 0.44
CA VAL A 59 -15.52 4.06 -0.54
C VAL A 59 -15.12 3.67 -1.96
N GLU A 60 -15.89 4.11 -2.96
CA GLU A 60 -15.47 3.99 -4.35
C GLU A 60 -14.19 4.80 -4.58
N ALA A 61 -13.26 4.23 -5.34
CA ALA A 61 -11.96 4.84 -5.55
C ALA A 61 -12.08 6.04 -6.48
N HIS A 62 -11.70 7.22 -5.99
CA HIS A 62 -11.63 8.43 -6.77
C HIS A 62 -10.24 9.07 -6.66
N ALA A 63 -9.90 9.96 -7.59
CA ALA A 63 -8.61 10.64 -7.56
C ALA A 63 -8.64 11.94 -6.71
N ASP A 64 -9.83 12.38 -6.30
CA ASP A 64 -10.11 13.62 -5.58
C ASP A 64 -10.78 13.41 -4.21
N ASP A 65 -10.96 12.17 -3.76
CA ASP A 65 -11.42 11.84 -2.41
C ASP A 65 -10.32 12.05 -1.34
N GLY A 66 -9.08 12.17 -1.80
CA GLY A 66 -7.87 12.31 -1.01
C GLY A 66 -7.51 11.04 -0.19
N LEU A 67 -8.03 9.89 -0.59
CA LEU A 67 -7.62 8.60 -0.06
C LEU A 67 -6.60 7.96 -0.99
N LEU A 68 -5.76 7.12 -0.40
CA LEU A 68 -4.85 6.23 -1.11
C LEU A 68 -5.41 4.82 -1.06
N GLU A 69 -5.42 4.15 -2.21
CA GLU A 69 -5.77 2.75 -2.35
C GLU A 69 -4.54 1.89 -2.04
N ILE A 70 -4.64 0.96 -1.09
CA ILE A 70 -3.52 0.13 -0.64
C ILE A 70 -3.83 -1.31 -0.98
N PHE A 71 -3.05 -1.91 -1.90
CA PHE A 71 -3.23 -3.30 -2.27
C PHE A 71 -1.90 -4.09 -2.29
N GLY A 72 -2.03 -5.40 -2.13
CA GLY A 72 -0.90 -6.33 -2.10
C GLY A 72 -0.86 -7.27 -3.29
N LEU A 73 0.35 -7.56 -3.77
CA LEU A 73 0.64 -8.58 -4.78
C LEU A 73 1.48 -9.70 -4.16
N LYS A 74 1.24 -10.94 -4.59
CA LYS A 74 1.86 -12.13 -3.98
C LYS A 74 3.14 -12.58 -4.66
N GLN A 75 3.13 -12.79 -5.97
CA GLN A 75 4.30 -13.28 -6.71
C GLN A 75 4.21 -12.81 -8.17
N GLY A 76 5.28 -12.96 -8.95
CA GLY A 76 5.35 -12.47 -10.33
C GLY A 76 4.16 -12.87 -11.19
N TRP A 77 3.76 -14.15 -11.15
CA TRP A 77 2.57 -14.63 -11.87
C TRP A 77 1.26 -13.97 -11.40
N HIS A 78 1.10 -13.75 -10.08
CA HIS A 78 -0.08 -13.06 -9.54
C HIS A 78 -0.12 -11.61 -10.03
N ALA A 79 1.02 -10.90 -10.00
CA ALA A 79 1.12 -9.56 -10.56
C ALA A 79 0.77 -9.56 -12.06
N SER A 80 1.33 -10.46 -12.87
CA SER A 80 1.01 -10.55 -14.30
C SER A 80 -0.48 -10.78 -14.56
N PHE A 81 -1.12 -11.69 -13.82
CA PHE A 81 -2.55 -11.97 -13.99
C PHE A 81 -3.45 -10.82 -13.53
N VAL A 82 -3.07 -10.08 -12.49
CA VAL A 82 -3.72 -8.82 -12.12
C VAL A 82 -3.60 -7.80 -13.24
N MET A 83 -2.41 -7.68 -13.85
CA MET A 83 -2.16 -6.75 -14.95
C MET A 83 -2.85 -7.16 -16.27
N VAL A 84 -3.41 -8.37 -16.38
CA VAL A 84 -4.27 -8.76 -17.51
C VAL A 84 -5.71 -9.02 -17.09
N GLU A 85 -6.10 -8.54 -15.90
CA GLU A 85 -7.47 -8.57 -15.37
C GLU A 85 -8.09 -9.98 -15.26
N LEU A 86 -7.26 -11.02 -15.23
CA LEU A 86 -7.73 -12.41 -15.05
C LEU A 86 -8.07 -12.71 -13.58
N ILE A 87 -7.42 -12.02 -12.65
CA ILE A 87 -7.63 -12.14 -11.20
C ILE A 87 -7.47 -10.78 -10.52
N THR A 88 -7.90 -10.67 -9.26
CA THR A 88 -7.73 -9.45 -8.47
C THR A 88 -6.54 -9.49 -7.52
N ALA A 89 -5.99 -8.32 -7.24
CA ALA A 89 -5.11 -8.05 -6.12
C ALA A 89 -5.89 -8.04 -4.81
N LYS A 90 -5.15 -8.14 -3.70
CA LYS A 90 -5.75 -8.04 -2.37
C LYS A 90 -5.86 -6.57 -1.98
N HIS A 91 -7.07 -6.01 -1.98
CA HIS A 91 -7.32 -4.66 -1.46
C HIS A 91 -7.21 -4.70 0.08
N ILE A 92 -6.16 -4.07 0.62
CA ILE A 92 -5.80 -4.13 2.04
C ILE A 92 -6.53 -3.04 2.82
N ALA A 93 -6.41 -1.78 2.40
CA ALA A 93 -6.93 -0.62 3.11
C ALA A 93 -7.09 0.61 2.19
N GLN A 94 -7.88 1.59 2.65
CA GLN A 94 -7.89 2.96 2.14
C GLN A 94 -7.43 3.90 3.25
N ALA A 95 -6.65 4.92 2.91
CA ALA A 95 -6.04 5.81 3.91
C ALA A 95 -5.75 7.22 3.39
N ALA A 96 -5.97 8.25 4.20
CA ALA A 96 -5.52 9.61 3.88
C ALA A 96 -4.00 9.81 4.11
N ALA A 97 -3.40 8.97 4.96
CA ALA A 97 -1.96 8.95 5.24
C ALA A 97 -1.54 7.54 5.62
N ILE A 98 -0.30 7.18 5.26
CA ILE A 98 0.25 5.83 5.48
C ILE A 98 1.58 5.98 6.20
N LYS A 99 1.78 5.17 7.23
CA LYS A 99 3.10 4.93 7.82
C LYS A 99 3.47 3.46 7.65
N LEU A 100 4.44 3.21 6.77
CA LEU A 100 4.98 1.88 6.50
C LEU A 100 6.13 1.62 7.46
N GLU A 101 6.05 0.49 8.17
CA GLU A 101 7.11 0.01 9.05
C GLU A 101 7.78 -1.22 8.42
N PHE A 102 9.04 -1.04 8.03
CA PHE A 102 9.88 -2.09 7.45
C PHE A 102 10.74 -2.74 8.53
N ARG A 103 10.57 -4.06 8.69
CA ARG A 103 11.41 -4.91 9.55
C ARG A 103 12.12 -5.96 8.69
N GLY A 104 13.18 -5.52 8.02
CA GLY A 104 13.91 -6.30 7.01
C GLY A 104 14.79 -7.43 7.56
N GLY A 105 15.02 -7.48 8.88
CA GLY A 105 15.96 -8.44 9.49
C GLY A 105 17.37 -8.27 8.91
N ASP A 106 17.85 -9.27 8.17
CA ASP A 106 19.18 -9.25 7.56
C ASP A 106 19.27 -8.32 6.33
N TRP A 107 18.11 -7.93 5.76
CA TRP A 107 18.04 -7.08 4.59
C TRP A 107 18.41 -5.64 4.94
N ARG A 108 19.31 -5.05 4.15
CA ARG A 108 19.78 -3.66 4.35
C ARG A 108 19.07 -2.64 3.46
N ARG A 109 18.28 -3.09 2.49
CA ARG A 109 17.63 -2.24 1.48
C ARG A 109 16.27 -2.80 1.09
N ALA A 110 15.26 -1.95 1.02
CA ALA A 110 13.97 -2.26 0.37
C ALA A 110 13.97 -1.66 -1.04
N PHE A 111 13.42 -2.40 -2.01
CA PHE A 111 13.23 -1.90 -3.37
C PHE A 111 11.93 -1.11 -3.42
N MET A 112 12.01 0.11 -3.90
CA MET A 112 10.91 1.05 -3.94
C MET A 112 10.79 1.66 -5.34
N GLN A 113 9.60 2.13 -5.67
CA GLN A 113 9.32 2.86 -6.90
C GLN A 113 8.16 3.84 -6.67
N MET A 114 8.25 5.02 -7.26
CA MET A 114 7.20 6.04 -7.23
C MET A 114 7.12 6.68 -8.62
N ASP A 115 5.95 6.66 -9.23
CA ASP A 115 5.65 7.27 -10.54
C ASP A 115 6.67 6.96 -11.65
N GLY A 116 7.23 5.74 -11.63
CA GLY A 116 8.23 5.29 -12.61
C GLY A 116 9.67 5.29 -12.09
N GLU A 117 9.98 6.08 -11.06
CA GLU A 117 11.34 6.27 -10.56
C GLU A 117 11.69 5.28 -9.44
N PRO A 118 12.66 4.36 -9.66
CA PRO A 118 13.04 3.38 -8.66
C PRO A 118 14.12 3.90 -7.70
N TRP A 119 14.07 3.47 -6.45
CA TRP A 119 15.17 3.65 -5.50
C TRP A 119 15.33 2.48 -4.55
N LYS A 120 16.45 2.43 -3.84
CA LYS A 120 16.74 1.42 -2.80
C LYS A 120 16.70 2.09 -1.43
N GLN A 121 15.59 1.98 -0.73
CA GLN A 121 15.42 2.55 0.61
C GLN A 121 16.35 1.84 1.60
N PRO A 122 17.30 2.54 2.24
CA PRO A 122 18.13 1.95 3.31
C PRO A 122 17.25 1.47 4.46
N MET A 123 17.58 0.29 5.01
CA MET A 123 16.91 -0.27 6.17
C MET A 123 17.91 -0.54 7.30
N SER A 124 17.47 -0.27 8.53
CA SER A 124 18.20 -0.67 9.73
C SER A 124 18.06 -2.17 10.01
N LYS A 125 19.14 -2.78 10.50
CA LYS A 125 19.15 -4.19 10.95
C LYS A 125 18.64 -4.35 12.38
N GLU A 126 18.82 -3.32 13.19
CA GLU A 126 18.56 -3.35 14.63
C GLU A 126 17.25 -2.68 14.99
N PHE A 127 16.77 -1.76 14.14
CA PHE A 127 15.59 -0.94 14.37
C PHE A 127 14.66 -0.98 13.17
N SER A 128 13.39 -0.66 13.38
CA SER A 128 12.43 -0.46 12.30
C SER A 128 12.81 0.73 11.43
N THR A 129 12.56 0.60 10.13
CA THR A 129 12.66 1.71 9.18
C THR A 129 11.27 2.18 8.81
N PHE A 130 11.02 3.48 8.85
CA PHE A 130 9.70 4.04 8.54
C PHE A 130 9.73 4.81 7.23
N VAL A 131 8.70 4.60 6.40
CA VAL A 131 8.39 5.46 5.24
C VAL A 131 6.99 5.97 5.44
N GLU A 132 6.81 7.28 5.28
CA GLU A 132 5.53 7.92 5.48
C GLU A 132 5.06 8.57 4.19
N ILE A 133 3.80 8.32 3.84
CA ILE A 133 3.10 8.98 2.74
C ILE A 133 2.01 9.82 3.38
N ARG A 134 2.14 11.14 3.27
CA ARG A 134 1.23 12.09 3.89
C ARG A 134 0.85 13.16 2.88
N ARG A 135 -0.30 13.77 3.09
CA ARG A 135 -0.68 14.97 2.35
C ARG A 135 0.26 16.12 2.71
N VAL A 136 0.70 16.84 1.69
CA VAL A 136 1.38 18.12 1.85
C VAL A 136 0.35 19.25 2.00
N PRO A 137 0.74 20.42 2.56
CA PRO A 137 -0.18 21.54 2.74
C PRO A 137 -0.75 22.09 1.43
N THR A 138 0.02 22.02 0.34
CA THR A 138 -0.37 22.53 -0.98
C THR A 138 -0.77 21.37 -1.89
N GLN A 139 -2.00 21.40 -2.39
CA GLN A 139 -2.57 20.33 -3.21
C GLN A 139 -2.98 20.86 -4.58
N SER A 140 -2.87 20.02 -5.60
CA SER A 140 -3.41 20.32 -6.92
C SER A 140 -4.94 20.26 -6.87
N LEU A 141 -5.60 21.23 -7.49
CA LEU A 141 -7.04 21.21 -7.68
C LEU A 141 -7.37 20.32 -8.90
N MET A 142 -8.32 19.41 -8.74
CA MET A 142 -8.92 18.71 -9.88
C MET A 142 -10.05 19.58 -10.44
N ILE A 143 -9.94 19.96 -11.72
CA ILE A 143 -11.00 20.69 -12.42
C ILE A 143 -11.86 19.65 -13.13
N ASN A 144 -13.14 19.58 -12.77
CA ASN A 144 -14.11 18.76 -13.47
C ASN A 144 -14.70 19.55 -14.63
N GLY A 145 -14.65 18.99 -15.84
CA GLY A 145 -15.36 19.53 -17.00
C GLY A 145 -16.77 18.99 -17.01
N GLU A 146 -17.73 19.75 -16.48
CA GLU A 146 -19.13 19.63 -16.90
C GLU A 146 -19.32 20.28 -18.28
#